data_AF-A0AA90XVA1-F1
#
_entry.id   AF-A0AA90XVA1-F1
#
_cell.length_a   1.000
_cell.length_b   1.000
_cell.length_c   1.000
_cell.angle_alpha   90.00
_cell.angle_beta   90.00
_cell.angle_gamma   90.00
#
_symmetry.space_group_name_H-M   'P 1'
#
loop_
_entity.id
_entity.type
_entity.pdbx_description
1 polymer ?
#
loop_
_entity_poly.entity_id
_entity_poly.type
_entity_poly.pdbx_seq_one_letter_code
_entity_poly.pdbx_strand_id
1 'polypeptide(L)'
;MRLTKIKHLSWNLFSLFIIALILMAFNKANAKSVYISPGESYIVKTQEEIETVFISSAEVADYELVGKNSVIVYAKTEGTAELILLNDENKEITKRTVVVNSIINAVNKRINIEYPNSKVEIDKIGTSYVLTGEVASEEAKDTIVSIVGEAIGSKKETIGKEQYFSTPDYSRLINKISVTQSNQVNVKLTIAEVTKDFTENIGIDWNTVGDAIGSFQFIKFNANGISTLVHAINDESIARILAEPNLSVLSGESASFLVGGEIPIVLSTENSQTVTYKEFGIKLNVGAKVNESKRIRILLNEEVSSIDKLFDAKGGDSYPSLRTRKAATTLELGDGESFILGGLISNTERESLKKIPFIGDIPILGAFFRNAHTEQRQTELVVIATVNLVKPVSKQEVELPGFMQTSTLERLFNFTHIMEIKREKMAKEFMRKGGFIK
;
A
#
# COMPACT_ATOMS: atom_id res chain seq x y z
N MET A 1 43.06 -54.57 -45.57
CA MET A 1 42.08 -54.34 -44.48
C MET A 1 42.83 -54.22 -43.16
N ARG A 2 43.27 -53.01 -42.81
CA ARG A 2 44.02 -52.69 -41.57
C ARG A 2 43.54 -51.32 -41.10
N LEU A 3 42.81 -51.27 -39.99
CA LEU A 3 42.50 -50.04 -39.27
C LEU A 3 42.25 -50.43 -37.80
N THR A 4 43.22 -50.17 -36.92
CA THR A 4 42.99 -49.92 -35.49
C THR A 4 44.20 -49.18 -34.92
N LYS A 5 43.93 -48.33 -33.91
CA LYS A 5 44.84 -47.48 -33.10
C LYS A 5 45.11 -46.05 -33.58
N ILE A 6 44.06 -45.22 -33.59
CA ILE A 6 44.18 -43.77 -33.32
C ILE A 6 42.95 -43.37 -32.48
N LYS A 7 42.99 -43.57 -31.16
CA LYS A 7 41.92 -43.09 -30.26
C LYS A 7 42.40 -42.55 -28.90
N HIS A 8 43.69 -42.67 -28.56
CA HIS A 8 44.21 -42.19 -27.26
C HIS A 8 45.02 -40.90 -27.31
N LEU A 9 45.39 -40.38 -28.49
CA LEU A 9 46.21 -39.16 -28.58
C LEU A 9 45.39 -37.85 -28.56
N SER A 10 44.11 -37.89 -28.96
CA SER A 10 43.26 -36.70 -29.01
C SER A 10 42.71 -36.26 -27.65
N TRP A 11 42.55 -37.18 -26.70
CA TRP A 11 41.98 -36.88 -25.38
C TRP A 11 42.95 -36.07 -24.50
N ASN A 12 44.25 -36.42 -24.55
CA ASN A 12 45.27 -35.72 -23.78
C ASN A 12 45.53 -34.31 -24.32
N LEU A 13 45.54 -34.13 -25.65
CA LEU A 13 45.65 -32.79 -26.26
C LEU A 13 44.45 -31.90 -25.92
N PHE A 14 43.24 -32.45 -25.90
CA PHE A 14 42.04 -31.70 -25.55
C PHE A 14 42.04 -31.27 -24.07
N SER A 15 42.51 -32.14 -23.17
CA SER A 15 42.66 -31.80 -21.75
C SER A 15 43.69 -30.71 -21.50
N LEU A 16 44.83 -30.73 -22.22
CA LEU A 16 45.86 -29.69 -22.16
C LEU A 16 45.36 -28.35 -22.72
N PHE A 17 44.53 -28.39 -23.76
CA PHE A 17 43.92 -27.19 -24.33
C PHE A 17 42.90 -26.57 -23.37
N ILE A 18 42.10 -27.38 -22.66
CA ILE A 18 41.16 -26.89 -21.63
C ILE A 18 41.91 -26.29 -20.44
N ILE A 19 43.01 -26.92 -19.99
CA ILE A 19 43.83 -26.38 -18.90
C ILE A 19 44.49 -25.04 -19.31
N ALA A 20 44.98 -24.94 -20.55
CA ALA A 20 45.53 -23.70 -21.08
C ALA A 20 44.46 -22.59 -21.23
N LEU A 21 43.23 -22.96 -21.63
CA LEU A 21 42.11 -22.02 -21.72
C LEU A 21 41.65 -21.53 -20.34
N ILE A 22 41.68 -22.41 -19.33
CA ILE A 22 41.39 -22.07 -17.93
C ILE A 22 42.48 -21.15 -17.37
N LEU A 23 43.77 -21.39 -17.68
CA LEU A 23 44.88 -20.53 -17.28
C LEU A 23 44.86 -19.14 -17.95
N MET A 24 44.38 -19.03 -19.20
CA MET A 24 44.21 -17.73 -19.86
C MET A 24 43.00 -16.94 -19.37
N ALA A 25 42.02 -17.59 -18.73
CA ALA A 25 40.81 -16.92 -18.22
C ALA A 25 41.00 -16.22 -16.86
N PHE A 26 42.16 -16.35 -16.20
CA PHE A 26 42.35 -15.89 -14.82
C PHE A 26 42.87 -14.46 -14.63
N ASN A 27 43.12 -13.66 -15.67
CA ASN A 27 43.76 -12.34 -15.49
C ASN A 27 43.02 -11.17 -16.15
N LYS A 28 41.79 -10.93 -15.71
CA LYS A 28 41.23 -9.57 -15.63
C LYS A 28 40.43 -9.41 -14.33
N ALA A 29 41.14 -9.45 -13.21
CA ALA A 29 40.60 -8.91 -11.97
C ALA A 29 40.57 -7.38 -12.13
N ASN A 30 39.40 -6.80 -12.42
CA ASN A 30 39.21 -5.37 -12.24
C ASN A 30 39.51 -5.06 -10.77
N ALA A 31 40.58 -4.31 -10.53
CA ALA A 31 40.98 -3.98 -9.17
C ALA A 31 39.95 -3.06 -8.54
N LYS A 32 39.36 -3.51 -7.43
CA LYS A 32 38.41 -2.71 -6.63
C LYS A 32 39.09 -1.40 -6.20
N SER A 33 38.44 -0.27 -6.48
CA SER A 33 38.87 1.07 -6.02
C SER A 33 38.91 1.12 -4.50
N VAL A 34 39.93 1.79 -3.97
CA VAL A 34 40.09 1.99 -2.53
C VAL A 34 39.70 3.42 -2.20
N TYR A 35 38.69 3.58 -1.33
CA TYR A 35 38.24 4.89 -0.85
C TYR A 35 38.87 5.16 0.52
N ILE A 36 39.54 6.30 0.65
CA ILE A 36 40.20 6.74 1.89
C ILE A 36 39.92 8.23 2.12
N SER A 37 39.89 8.67 3.38
CA SER A 37 39.77 10.10 3.70
C SER A 37 41.14 10.78 3.79
N PRO A 38 41.24 12.09 3.53
CA PRO A 38 42.44 12.87 3.81
C PRO A 38 42.97 12.62 5.23
N GLY A 39 44.25 12.30 5.36
CA GLY A 39 44.88 11.97 6.64
C GLY A 39 44.77 10.50 7.09
N GLU A 40 43.99 9.67 6.39
CA GLU A 40 43.99 8.22 6.61
C GLU A 40 45.09 7.53 5.80
N SER A 41 45.47 6.33 6.22
CA SER A 41 46.36 5.45 5.47
C SER A 41 45.80 4.05 5.35
N TYR A 42 46.23 3.33 4.32
CA TYR A 42 45.89 1.92 4.14
C TYR A 42 47.11 1.12 3.69
N ILE A 43 47.16 -0.16 4.06
CA ILE A 43 48.29 -1.03 3.78
C ILE A 43 47.94 -1.98 2.63
N VAL A 44 48.77 -1.99 1.60
CA VAL A 44 48.76 -2.99 0.54
C VAL A 44 49.82 -4.03 0.84
N LYS A 45 49.43 -5.31 0.88
CA LYS A 45 50.34 -6.44 1.05
C LYS A 45 50.36 -7.26 -0.24
N THR A 46 51.54 -7.68 -0.66
CA THR A 46 51.76 -8.51 -1.86
C THR A 46 52.41 -9.84 -1.48
N GLN A 47 52.26 -10.85 -2.33
CA GLN A 47 52.98 -12.13 -2.18
C GLN A 47 54.38 -12.05 -2.80
N GLU A 48 54.54 -11.24 -3.85
CA GLU A 48 55.81 -10.99 -4.53
C GLU A 48 56.54 -9.79 -3.92
N GLU A 49 57.87 -9.76 -4.07
CA GLU A 49 58.72 -8.65 -3.63
C GLU A 49 58.45 -7.41 -4.51
N ILE A 50 58.25 -6.27 -3.87
CA ILE A 50 57.95 -4.99 -4.51
C ILE A 50 59.27 -4.28 -4.74
N GLU A 51 59.63 -4.11 -6.01
CA GLU A 51 60.83 -3.37 -6.39
C GLU A 51 60.51 -1.90 -6.64
N THR A 52 59.43 -1.63 -7.38
CA THR A 52 59.05 -0.26 -7.76
C THR A 52 57.59 0.02 -7.43
N VAL A 53 57.35 1.20 -6.85
CA VAL A 53 56.02 1.73 -6.55
C VAL A 53 55.81 3.00 -7.36
N PHE A 54 54.72 3.04 -8.11
CA PHE A 54 54.32 4.21 -8.87
C PHE A 54 53.00 4.74 -8.34
N ILE A 55 52.92 6.06 -8.14
CA ILE A 55 51.69 6.77 -7.84
C ILE A 55 51.47 7.87 -8.87
N SER A 56 50.32 7.87 -9.53
CA SER A 56 50.07 8.77 -10.65
C SER A 56 49.94 10.24 -10.24
N SER A 57 49.59 10.52 -8.96
CA SER A 57 49.44 11.88 -8.42
C SER A 57 49.89 11.96 -6.95
N ALA A 58 51.09 12.49 -6.74
CA ALA A 58 51.70 12.65 -5.40
C ALA A 58 51.04 13.76 -4.56
N GLU A 59 50.26 14.65 -5.18
CA GLU A 59 49.44 15.65 -4.48
C GLU A 59 48.23 14.99 -3.80
N VAL A 60 47.68 13.95 -4.41
CA VAL A 60 46.48 13.23 -3.95
C VAL A 60 46.85 12.20 -2.90
N ALA A 61 47.87 11.38 -3.15
CA ALA A 61 48.28 10.31 -2.26
C ALA A 61 49.81 10.14 -2.26
N ASP A 62 50.34 9.76 -1.11
CA ASP A 62 51.75 9.41 -0.92
C ASP A 62 51.88 7.91 -0.61
N TYR A 63 53.10 7.39 -0.67
CA TYR A 63 53.35 6.01 -0.26
C TYR A 63 54.66 5.86 0.50
N GLU A 64 54.73 4.80 1.30
CA GLU A 64 55.95 4.39 2.00
C GLU A 64 56.05 2.86 1.98
N LEU A 65 57.22 2.37 1.55
CA LEU A 65 57.52 0.95 1.56
C LEU A 65 57.80 0.49 2.99
N VAL A 66 57.11 -0.56 3.41
CA VAL A 66 57.33 -1.22 4.71
C VAL A 66 57.81 -2.63 4.43
N GLY A 67 59.13 -2.83 4.46
CA GLY A 67 59.76 -4.08 4.08
C GLY A 67 59.70 -4.33 2.57
N LYS A 68 59.74 -5.61 2.17
CA LYS A 68 59.85 -6.05 0.77
C LYS A 68 58.50 -6.38 0.12
N ASN A 69 57.43 -6.55 0.89
CA ASN A 69 56.14 -7.06 0.40
C ASN A 69 54.94 -6.23 0.87
N SER A 70 55.18 -5.02 1.39
CA SER A 70 54.09 -4.13 1.79
C SER A 70 54.38 -2.67 1.54
N VAL A 71 53.32 -1.94 1.18
CA VAL A 71 53.31 -0.50 0.97
C VAL A 71 52.19 0.10 1.79
N ILE A 72 52.50 1.14 2.57
CA ILE A 72 51.50 2.01 3.17
C ILE A 72 51.23 3.15 2.18
N VAL A 73 49.96 3.44 1.93
CA VAL A 73 49.54 4.57 1.10
C VAL A 73 48.80 5.55 1.99
N TYR A 74 49.23 6.82 1.95
CA TYR A 74 48.68 7.92 2.73
C TYR A 74 47.81 8.81 1.84
N ALA A 75 46.60 9.12 2.27
CA ALA A 75 45.77 10.12 1.60
C ALA A 75 46.17 11.54 2.01
N LYS A 76 46.42 12.40 1.03
CA LYS A 76 46.80 13.81 1.23
C LYS A 76 45.65 14.76 0.92
N THR A 77 45.28 14.88 -0.36
CA THR A 77 44.25 15.82 -0.83
C THR A 77 43.18 15.09 -1.62
N GLU A 78 41.99 15.70 -1.75
CA GLU A 78 40.88 15.07 -2.48
C GLU A 78 41.19 14.93 -3.97
N GLY A 79 40.97 13.74 -4.51
CA GLY A 79 41.28 13.42 -5.89
C GLY A 79 41.39 11.93 -6.15
N THR A 80 41.90 11.57 -7.32
CA THR A 80 42.13 10.18 -7.70
C THR A 80 43.59 9.98 -8.09
N ALA A 81 44.21 8.93 -7.56
CA ALA A 81 45.56 8.50 -7.92
C ALA A 81 45.55 7.01 -8.27
N GLU A 82 46.36 6.58 -9.24
CA GLU A 82 46.61 5.18 -9.52
C GLU A 82 47.89 4.75 -8.80
N LEU A 83 47.79 3.69 -7.99
CA LEU A 83 48.91 2.98 -7.41
C LEU A 83 49.24 1.77 -8.30
N ILE A 84 50.49 1.65 -8.72
CA ILE A 84 51.00 0.49 -9.46
C ILE A 84 52.21 -0.06 -8.70
N LEU A 85 52.18 -1.35 -8.40
CA LEU A 85 53.27 -2.09 -7.79
C LEU A 85 53.91 -2.99 -8.84
N LEU A 86 55.23 -2.87 -9.00
CA LEU A 86 56.02 -3.63 -9.98
C LEU A 86 57.06 -4.49 -9.25
N ASN A 87 57.32 -5.68 -9.77
CA ASN A 87 58.41 -6.54 -9.31
C ASN A 87 59.75 -6.18 -9.98
N ASP A 88 60.80 -6.92 -9.65
CA ASP A 88 62.17 -6.79 -10.17
C ASP A 88 62.28 -6.96 -11.69
N GLU A 89 61.36 -7.72 -12.31
CA GLU A 89 61.25 -7.89 -13.76
C GLU A 89 60.43 -6.78 -14.45
N ASN A 90 60.09 -5.68 -13.73
CA ASN A 90 59.17 -4.61 -14.17
C ASN A 90 57.77 -5.12 -14.54
N LYS A 91 57.34 -6.25 -13.98
CA LYS A 91 56.00 -6.80 -14.20
C LYS A 91 55.03 -6.27 -13.15
N GLU A 92 53.82 -5.93 -13.58
CA GLU A 92 52.74 -5.47 -12.69
C GLU A 92 52.32 -6.58 -11.72
N ILE A 93 52.55 -6.35 -10.43
CA ILE A 93 52.05 -7.15 -9.32
C ILE A 93 50.58 -6.77 -9.06
N THR A 94 50.32 -5.47 -8.95
CA THR A 94 48.97 -4.96 -8.71
C THR A 94 48.83 -3.52 -9.19
N LYS A 95 47.65 -3.20 -9.74
CA LYS A 95 47.20 -1.84 -10.00
C LYS A 95 45.95 -1.56 -9.18
N ARG A 96 45.88 -0.42 -8.48
CA ARG A 96 44.74 0.00 -7.66
C ARG A 96 44.44 1.47 -7.91
N THR A 97 43.16 1.82 -8.04
CA THR A 97 42.73 3.21 -8.04
C THR A 97 42.44 3.64 -6.60
N VAL A 98 43.14 4.68 -6.15
CA VAL A 98 42.98 5.31 -4.85
C VAL A 98 42.12 6.55 -5.02
N VAL A 99 40.94 6.53 -4.42
CA VAL A 99 39.99 7.65 -4.44
C VAL A 99 40.00 8.31 -3.06
N VAL A 100 40.58 9.51 -2.98
CA VAL A 100 40.61 10.29 -1.75
C VAL A 100 39.38 11.17 -1.70
N ASN A 101 38.41 10.79 -0.86
CA ASN A 101 37.17 11.55 -0.69
C ASN A 101 36.64 11.42 0.74
N SER A 102 36.54 12.54 1.44
CA SER A 102 36.09 12.59 2.82
C SER A 102 34.64 12.12 2.99
N ILE A 103 33.76 12.57 2.09
CA ILE A 103 32.31 12.32 2.14
C ILE A 103 31.99 10.86 1.83
N ILE A 104 32.50 10.32 0.72
CA ILE A 104 32.20 8.95 0.28
C ILE A 104 32.66 7.93 1.34
N ASN A 105 33.85 8.11 1.92
CA ASN A 105 34.34 7.20 2.95
C ASN A 105 33.47 7.24 4.22
N ALA A 106 33.09 8.44 4.70
CA ALA A 106 32.23 8.58 5.86
C ALA A 106 30.85 7.93 5.63
N VAL A 107 30.26 8.14 4.44
CA VAL A 107 28.98 7.56 4.05
C VAL A 107 29.08 6.04 3.94
N ASN A 108 30.11 5.50 3.27
CA ASN A 108 30.33 4.05 3.16
C ASN A 108 30.48 3.39 4.55
N LYS A 109 31.23 4.02 5.47
CA LYS A 109 31.33 3.53 6.86
C LYS A 109 29.97 3.52 7.55
N ARG A 110 29.17 4.58 7.39
CA ARG A 110 27.83 4.67 7.99
C ARG A 110 26.87 3.61 7.44
N ILE A 111 26.82 3.44 6.11
CA ILE A 111 25.99 2.43 5.44
C ILE A 111 26.39 1.02 5.93
N ASN A 112 27.69 0.71 6.02
CA ASN A 112 28.14 -0.60 6.49
C ASN A 112 27.81 -0.88 7.96
N ILE A 113 27.68 0.16 8.80
CA ILE A 113 27.28 0.01 10.21
C ILE A 113 25.78 -0.23 10.33
N GLU A 114 24.96 0.56 9.62
CA GLU A 114 23.49 0.46 9.72
C GLU A 114 22.92 -0.70 8.90
N TYR A 115 23.50 -0.97 7.72
CA TYR A 115 23.05 -1.96 6.75
C TYR A 115 24.19 -2.90 6.34
N PRO A 116 24.71 -3.75 7.24
CA PRO A 116 25.90 -4.57 7.01
C PRO A 116 25.74 -5.61 5.88
N ASN A 117 24.50 -5.97 5.55
CA ASN A 117 24.18 -6.92 4.48
C ASN A 117 23.98 -6.24 3.11
N SER A 118 23.95 -4.91 3.07
CA SER A 118 23.78 -4.16 1.83
C SER A 118 25.11 -4.12 1.06
N LYS A 119 25.02 -4.26 -0.27
CA LYS A 119 26.20 -4.17 -1.16
C LYS A 119 26.05 -2.91 -2.01
N VAL A 120 26.15 -1.76 -1.37
CA VAL A 120 26.02 -0.46 -2.03
C VAL A 120 27.40 0.09 -2.36
N GLU A 121 27.56 0.55 -3.59
CA GLU A 121 28.74 1.25 -4.09
C GLU A 121 28.36 2.67 -4.51
N ILE A 122 29.28 3.61 -4.27
CA ILE A 122 29.09 5.04 -4.54
C ILE A 122 30.19 5.50 -5.49
N ASP A 123 29.80 5.83 -6.71
CA ASP A 123 30.71 6.34 -7.73
C ASP A 123 30.46 7.81 -7.99
N LYS A 124 31.53 8.60 -8.04
CA LYS A 124 31.47 10.00 -8.43
C LYS A 124 31.74 10.13 -9.93
N ILE A 125 30.80 10.67 -10.68
CA ILE A 125 30.92 10.93 -12.12
C ILE A 125 30.73 12.43 -12.37
N GLY A 126 31.85 13.14 -12.56
CA GLY A 126 31.84 14.60 -12.69
C GLY A 126 31.30 15.28 -11.43
N THR A 127 30.14 15.92 -11.55
CA THR A 127 29.43 16.59 -10.44
C THR A 127 28.37 15.72 -9.78
N SER A 128 27.98 14.61 -10.40
CA SER A 128 26.94 13.70 -9.92
C SER A 128 27.53 12.48 -9.21
N TYR A 129 26.74 11.89 -8.33
CA TYR A 129 27.04 10.65 -7.63
C TYR A 129 26.07 9.57 -8.11
N VAL A 130 26.57 8.37 -8.38
CA VAL A 130 25.77 7.22 -8.78
C VAL A 130 25.80 6.20 -7.67
N LEU A 131 24.62 5.81 -7.21
CA LEU A 131 24.45 4.72 -6.25
C LEU A 131 24.07 3.46 -7.00
N THR A 132 24.86 2.40 -6.85
CA THR A 132 24.58 1.08 -7.41
C THR A 132 24.62 0.05 -6.29
N GLY A 133 23.89 -1.05 -6.47
CA GLY A 133 23.94 -2.15 -5.52
C GLY A 133 22.63 -2.83 -5.24
N GLU A 134 22.66 -3.66 -4.22
CA GLU A 134 21.55 -4.47 -3.76
C GLU A 134 21.27 -4.22 -2.28
N VAL A 135 20.00 -3.98 -1.95
CA VAL A 135 19.51 -3.80 -0.59
C VAL A 135 18.38 -4.78 -0.27
N ALA A 136 18.13 -5.00 1.02
CA ALA A 136 17.14 -5.95 1.50
C ALA A 136 15.70 -5.42 1.43
N SER A 137 15.49 -4.11 1.59
CA SER A 137 14.17 -3.48 1.67
C SER A 137 14.11 -2.13 0.99
N GLU A 138 12.89 -1.71 0.64
CA GLU A 138 12.61 -0.36 0.12
C GLU A 138 12.91 0.73 1.16
N GLU A 139 12.77 0.43 2.45
CA GLU A 139 13.17 1.37 3.51
C GLU A 139 14.67 1.59 3.56
N ALA A 140 15.47 0.53 3.49
CA ALA A 140 16.92 0.64 3.43
C ALA A 140 17.37 1.45 2.20
N LYS A 141 16.74 1.22 1.03
CA LYS A 141 17.00 1.98 -0.19
C LYS A 141 16.82 3.48 0.04
N ASP A 142 15.66 3.89 0.56
CA ASP A 142 15.33 5.30 0.75
C ASP A 142 16.22 5.97 1.80
N THR A 143 16.54 5.27 2.89
CA THR A 143 17.44 5.78 3.94
C THR A 143 18.85 5.97 3.38
N ILE A 144 19.38 5.01 2.62
CA ILE A 144 20.71 5.11 2.00
C ILE A 144 20.76 6.28 1.01
N VAL A 145 19.75 6.43 0.16
CA VAL A 145 19.63 7.58 -0.75
C VAL A 145 19.61 8.89 0.03
N SER A 146 18.89 8.94 1.15
CA SER A 146 18.80 10.13 2.01
C SER A 146 20.14 10.48 2.65
N ILE A 147 20.84 9.49 3.23
CA ILE A 147 22.16 9.67 3.85
C ILE A 147 23.14 10.22 2.82
N VAL A 148 23.20 9.63 1.62
CA VAL A 148 24.13 10.04 0.57
C VAL A 148 23.76 11.44 0.08
N GLY A 149 22.49 11.68 -0.24
CA GLY A 149 22.00 12.94 -0.78
C GLY A 149 22.23 14.12 0.18
N GLU A 150 22.04 13.92 1.48
CA GLU A 150 22.35 14.91 2.52
C GLU A 150 23.85 15.12 2.69
N ALA A 151 24.65 14.05 2.71
CA ALA A 151 26.10 14.14 2.89
C ALA A 151 26.80 14.89 1.75
N ILE A 152 26.30 14.78 0.51
CA ILE A 152 26.82 15.52 -0.65
C ILE A 152 26.27 16.96 -0.76
N GLY A 153 25.39 17.38 0.17
CA GLY A 153 24.77 18.69 0.16
C GLY A 153 23.84 18.92 -1.04
N SER A 154 23.25 17.86 -1.60
CA SER A 154 22.33 18.00 -2.73
C SER A 154 20.98 18.54 -2.25
N LYS A 155 20.34 19.38 -3.07
CA LYS A 155 19.00 19.87 -2.78
C LYS A 155 18.00 18.73 -2.98
N LYS A 156 17.08 18.55 -2.02
CA LYS A 156 15.94 17.65 -2.16
C LYS A 156 14.99 18.22 -3.19
N GLU A 157 14.77 17.51 -4.29
CA GLU A 157 13.71 17.82 -5.24
C GLU A 157 12.45 17.09 -4.78
N THR A 158 11.42 17.85 -4.40
CA THR A 158 10.13 17.25 -4.06
C THR A 158 9.39 16.96 -5.36
N ILE A 159 9.53 15.74 -5.87
CA ILE A 159 8.69 15.26 -6.97
C ILE A 159 7.28 15.01 -6.41
N GLY A 160 6.35 15.91 -6.72
CA GLY A 160 4.90 15.70 -6.58
C GLY A 160 4.36 15.59 -5.14
N LYS A 161 3.29 16.33 -4.83
CA LYS A 161 2.63 16.34 -3.51
C LYS A 161 1.79 15.09 -3.19
N GLU A 162 1.79 14.05 -4.02
CA GLU A 162 0.81 12.95 -3.93
C GLU A 162 1.42 11.53 -3.95
N GLN A 163 2.72 11.38 -3.67
CA GLN A 163 3.32 10.05 -3.57
C GLN A 163 3.27 9.55 -2.12
N TYR A 164 2.55 8.44 -1.90
CA TYR A 164 2.28 7.83 -0.58
C TYR A 164 3.57 7.50 0.19
N PHE A 165 4.65 7.22 -0.55
CA PHE A 165 6.02 7.15 -0.05
C PHE A 165 6.91 7.88 -1.05
N SER A 166 7.37 9.08 -0.69
CA SER A 166 8.32 9.81 -1.52
C SER A 166 9.73 9.27 -1.23
N THR A 167 10.30 8.52 -2.18
CA THR A 167 11.75 8.39 -2.23
C THR A 167 12.32 9.80 -2.48
N PRO A 168 13.12 10.36 -1.57
CA PRO A 168 13.66 11.70 -1.78
C PRO A 168 14.57 11.68 -3.01
N ASP A 169 14.25 12.53 -3.98
CA ASP A 169 15.09 12.72 -5.16
C ASP A 169 16.07 13.88 -4.91
N TYR A 170 17.29 13.71 -5.40
CA TYR A 170 18.38 14.65 -5.19
C TYR A 170 19.03 14.95 -6.53
N SER A 171 19.07 16.22 -6.92
CA SER A 171 19.51 16.64 -8.27
C SER A 171 20.91 16.18 -8.70
N ARG A 172 21.80 15.88 -7.75
CA ARG A 172 23.17 15.39 -8.01
C ARG A 172 23.36 13.91 -7.70
N LEU A 173 22.28 13.16 -7.46
CA LEU A 173 22.33 11.75 -7.07
C LEU A 173 21.51 10.92 -8.05
N ILE A 174 22.15 9.95 -8.69
CA ILE A 174 21.50 9.00 -9.58
C ILE A 174 21.37 7.69 -8.82
N ASN A 175 20.14 7.37 -8.41
CA ASN A 175 19.84 6.12 -7.71
C ASN A 175 19.63 4.96 -8.70
N LYS A 176 20.49 3.93 -8.62
CA LYS A 176 20.36 2.65 -9.33
C LYS A 176 20.42 1.45 -8.37
N ILE A 177 20.11 1.67 -7.09
CA ILE A 177 20.02 0.60 -6.11
C ILE A 177 18.79 -0.27 -6.45
N SER A 178 18.98 -1.58 -6.41
CA SER A 178 17.92 -2.57 -6.60
C SER A 178 17.57 -3.25 -5.27
N VAL A 179 16.30 -3.62 -5.09
CA VAL A 179 15.85 -4.35 -3.92
C VAL A 179 15.80 -5.84 -4.25
N THR A 180 16.48 -6.63 -3.42
CA THR A 180 16.63 -8.09 -3.62
C THR A 180 15.33 -8.86 -3.45
N GLN A 181 14.41 -8.36 -2.61
CA GLN A 181 13.10 -8.95 -2.36
C GLN A 181 11.99 -7.94 -2.63
N SER A 182 11.38 -8.04 -3.80
CA SER A 182 10.13 -7.34 -4.11
C SER A 182 9.00 -7.96 -3.29
N ASN A 183 8.67 -7.34 -2.16
CA ASN A 183 7.55 -7.75 -1.33
C ASN A 183 6.26 -7.19 -1.91
N GLN A 184 5.29 -8.05 -2.16
CA GLN A 184 3.93 -7.64 -2.50
C GLN A 184 3.06 -7.71 -1.25
N VAL A 185 2.28 -6.68 -1.02
CA VAL A 185 1.39 -6.56 0.13
C VAL A 185 -0.04 -6.64 -0.37
N ASN A 186 -0.81 -7.55 0.20
CA ASN A 186 -2.25 -7.55 0.06
C ASN A 186 -2.90 -6.79 1.22
N VAL A 187 -3.89 -5.98 0.91
CA VAL A 187 -4.68 -5.22 1.87
C VAL A 187 -6.14 -5.57 1.68
N LYS A 188 -6.71 -6.25 2.69
CA LYS A 188 -8.13 -6.53 2.80
C LYS A 188 -8.76 -5.54 3.77
N LEU A 189 -9.70 -4.74 3.28
CA LEU A 189 -10.54 -3.90 4.11
C LEU A 189 -11.87 -4.63 4.36
N THR A 190 -12.42 -4.51 5.55
CA THR A 190 -13.74 -5.04 5.92
C THR A 190 -14.52 -3.94 6.59
N ILE A 191 -15.63 -3.55 5.97
CA ILE A 191 -16.55 -2.53 6.47
C ILE A 191 -17.87 -3.24 6.78
N ALA A 192 -18.24 -3.25 8.06
CA ALA A 192 -19.49 -3.82 8.51
C ALA A 192 -20.34 -2.71 9.15
N GLU A 193 -21.53 -2.48 8.60
CA GLU A 193 -22.52 -1.56 9.15
C GLU A 193 -23.81 -2.33 9.46
N VAL A 194 -24.36 -2.11 10.64
CA VAL A 194 -25.67 -2.61 11.07
C VAL A 194 -26.52 -1.42 11.46
N THR A 195 -27.68 -1.29 10.83
CA THR A 195 -28.70 -0.31 11.21
C THR A 195 -29.91 -1.07 11.73
N LYS A 196 -30.41 -0.66 12.90
CA LYS A 196 -31.65 -1.14 13.49
C LYS A 196 -32.57 0.06 13.64
N ASP A 197 -33.73 -0.02 13.01
CA ASP A 197 -34.81 0.95 13.17
C ASP A 197 -35.96 0.26 13.91
N PHE A 198 -36.38 0.82 15.03
CA PHE A 198 -37.48 0.35 15.85
C PHE A 198 -38.52 1.47 15.96
N THR A 199 -39.76 1.17 15.58
CA THR A 199 -40.88 2.10 15.64
C THR A 199 -42.03 1.47 16.41
N GLU A 200 -42.40 2.09 17.51
CA GLU A 200 -43.54 1.71 18.33
C GLU A 200 -44.57 2.84 18.32
N ASN A 201 -45.81 2.51 17.99
CA ASN A 201 -46.93 3.44 17.98
C ASN A 201 -48.12 2.79 18.67
N ILE A 202 -48.43 3.26 19.87
CA ILE A 202 -49.51 2.73 20.71
C ILE A 202 -50.42 3.86 21.15
N GLY A 203 -51.69 3.74 20.79
CA GLY A 203 -52.76 4.56 21.33
C GLY A 203 -53.89 4.78 20.34
N ILE A 204 -54.65 5.85 20.58
CA ILE A 204 -55.82 6.20 19.77
C ILE A 204 -55.61 7.59 19.19
N ASP A 205 -55.62 7.72 17.86
CA ASP A 205 -55.50 9.02 17.19
C ASP A 205 -56.89 9.64 17.01
N TRP A 206 -57.27 10.50 17.96
CA TRP A 206 -58.50 11.28 17.91
C TRP A 206 -58.30 12.48 16.97
N ASN A 207 -58.35 12.24 15.65
CA ASN A 207 -58.25 13.31 14.66
C ASN A 207 -59.28 14.43 14.95
N THR A 208 -58.81 15.67 15.05
CA THR A 208 -59.68 16.86 15.07
C THR A 208 -60.20 17.09 13.65
N VAL A 209 -61.37 16.53 13.34
CA VAL A 209 -62.06 16.82 12.06
C VAL A 209 -62.69 18.23 12.17
N GLY A 210 -61.87 19.26 11.97
CA GLY A 210 -62.31 20.66 11.94
C GLY A 210 -61.19 21.67 12.26
N ASP A 211 -61.12 22.75 11.48
CA ASP A 211 -60.13 23.85 11.56
C ASP A 211 -60.26 24.75 12.81
N ALA A 212 -61.08 24.37 13.80
CA ALA A 212 -61.33 25.17 15.00
C ALA A 212 -60.79 24.47 16.26
N ILE A 213 -59.84 25.13 16.93
CA ILE A 213 -59.34 24.77 18.26
C ILE A 213 -60.52 24.70 19.23
N GLY A 214 -60.81 23.51 19.76
CA GLY A 214 -61.90 23.27 20.72
C GLY A 214 -63.20 22.68 20.16
N SER A 215 -63.22 22.26 18.90
CA SER A 215 -64.35 21.49 18.33
C SER A 215 -64.13 19.98 18.46
N PHE A 216 -65.08 19.28 19.10
CA PHE A 216 -65.10 17.82 19.20
C PHE A 216 -66.26 17.29 18.35
N GLN A 217 -65.95 16.59 17.26
CA GLN A 217 -66.98 15.85 16.53
C GLN A 217 -67.02 14.41 17.04
N PHE A 218 -68.15 14.00 17.62
CA PHE A 218 -68.38 12.59 17.93
C PHE A 218 -68.58 11.83 16.62
N ILE A 219 -67.55 11.09 16.21
CA ILE A 219 -67.62 10.21 15.04
C ILE A 219 -68.72 9.17 15.31
N LYS A 220 -69.62 8.96 14.34
CA LYS A 220 -70.56 7.82 14.41
C LYS A 220 -69.74 6.53 14.40
N PHE A 221 -69.73 5.82 15.54
CA PHE A 221 -69.04 4.54 15.70
C PHE A 221 -69.66 3.46 14.78
N ASN A 222 -69.07 3.28 13.59
CA ASN A 222 -69.25 2.07 12.78
C ASN A 222 -67.96 1.24 12.85
N ALA A 223 -68.05 -0.06 12.56
CA ALA A 223 -66.89 -0.97 12.67
C ALA A 223 -65.69 -0.53 11.81
N ASN A 224 -65.95 0.09 10.65
CA ASN A 224 -64.93 0.58 9.74
C ASN A 224 -64.24 1.88 10.22
N GLY A 225 -64.87 2.67 11.09
CA GLY A 225 -64.33 3.92 11.65
C GLY A 225 -63.56 3.71 12.95
N ILE A 226 -63.77 2.58 13.64
CA ILE A 226 -63.00 2.21 14.84
C ILE A 226 -61.62 1.67 14.45
N SER A 227 -61.50 0.94 13.33
CA SER A 227 -60.21 0.42 12.83
C SER A 227 -59.22 1.49 12.38
N THR A 228 -59.69 2.70 12.08
CA THR A 228 -58.84 3.84 11.68
C THR A 228 -58.35 4.68 12.86
N LEU A 229 -58.85 4.42 14.08
CA LEU A 229 -58.55 5.22 15.27
C LEU A 229 -57.50 4.56 16.18
N VAL A 230 -57.49 3.22 16.27
CA VAL A 230 -56.60 2.47 17.16
C VAL A 230 -55.29 2.15 16.42
N HIS A 231 -54.18 2.65 16.94
CA HIS A 231 -52.83 2.32 16.49
C HIS A 231 -52.14 1.43 17.53
N ALA A 232 -51.69 0.25 17.09
CA ALA A 232 -50.86 -0.67 17.86
C ALA A 232 -49.87 -1.31 16.90
N ILE A 233 -48.88 -0.51 16.50
CA ILE A 233 -47.85 -0.89 15.54
C ILE A 233 -46.54 -1.05 16.30
N ASN A 234 -45.87 -2.16 16.05
CA ASN A 234 -44.52 -2.41 16.53
C ASN A 234 -43.72 -2.95 15.34
N ASP A 235 -42.99 -2.06 14.69
CA ASP A 235 -42.23 -2.35 13.48
C ASP A 235 -40.74 -2.31 13.81
N GLU A 236 -40.06 -3.43 13.58
CA GLU A 236 -38.61 -3.55 13.69
C GLU A 236 -38.03 -3.84 12.31
N SER A 237 -37.04 -3.06 11.90
CA SER A 237 -36.29 -3.30 10.67
C SER A 237 -34.79 -3.33 10.94
N ILE A 238 -34.12 -4.34 10.39
CA ILE A 238 -32.68 -4.54 10.54
C ILE A 238 -32.07 -4.59 9.16
N ALA A 239 -31.09 -3.72 8.92
CA ALA A 239 -30.29 -3.70 7.70
C ALA A 239 -28.82 -3.97 8.05
N ARG A 240 -28.17 -4.82 7.26
CA ARG A 240 -26.72 -5.09 7.36
C ARG A 240 -26.06 -4.81 6.02
N ILE A 241 -24.95 -4.07 6.06
CA ILE A 241 -24.09 -3.80 4.92
C ILE A 241 -22.71 -4.37 5.22
N LEU A 242 -22.18 -5.17 4.30
CA LEU A 242 -20.81 -5.70 4.35
C LEU A 242 -20.10 -5.39 3.03
N ALA A 243 -18.99 -4.68 3.11
CA ALA A 243 -18.10 -4.46 1.97
C ALA A 243 -16.70 -4.95 2.31
N GLU A 244 -16.12 -5.77 1.43
CA GLU A 244 -14.77 -6.33 1.59
C GLU A 244 -13.89 -6.04 0.37
N PRO A 245 -13.49 -4.78 0.11
CA PRO A 245 -12.58 -4.50 -0.99
C PRO A 245 -11.19 -5.07 -0.67
N ASN A 246 -10.54 -5.57 -1.70
CA ASN A 246 -9.25 -6.24 -1.61
C ASN A 246 -8.31 -5.73 -2.70
N LEU A 247 -7.11 -5.29 -2.32
CA LEU A 247 -6.14 -4.69 -3.23
C LEU A 247 -4.73 -5.21 -2.91
N SER A 248 -3.97 -5.56 -3.95
CA SER A 248 -2.55 -5.89 -3.82
C SER A 248 -1.69 -4.76 -4.37
N VAL A 249 -0.65 -4.39 -3.64
CA VAL A 249 0.28 -3.30 -3.97
C VAL A 249 1.72 -3.77 -3.76
N LEU A 250 2.65 -3.27 -4.57
CA LEU A 250 4.07 -3.52 -4.37
C LEU A 250 4.59 -2.67 -3.21
N SER A 251 5.51 -3.20 -2.41
CA SER A 251 6.17 -2.42 -1.37
C SER A 251 6.85 -1.18 -1.96
N GLY A 252 6.63 -0.01 -1.37
CA GLY A 252 7.12 1.28 -1.84
C GLY A 252 6.20 1.98 -2.86
N GLU A 253 5.20 1.28 -3.37
CA GLU A 253 4.27 1.79 -4.38
C GLU A 253 2.88 2.10 -3.78
N SER A 254 2.08 2.80 -4.57
CA SER A 254 0.66 3.05 -4.28
C SER A 254 -0.24 2.43 -5.33
N ALA A 255 -1.42 1.99 -4.90
CA ALA A 255 -2.48 1.49 -5.77
C ALA A 255 -3.80 2.19 -5.43
N SER A 256 -4.60 2.45 -6.46
CA SER A 256 -5.96 2.97 -6.32
C SER A 256 -6.96 1.97 -6.87
N PHE A 257 -8.11 1.88 -6.20
CA PHE A 257 -9.20 0.99 -6.55
C PHE A 257 -10.51 1.76 -6.40
N LEU A 258 -11.27 1.86 -7.48
CA LEU A 258 -12.58 2.49 -7.51
C LEU A 258 -13.61 1.48 -8.02
N VAL A 259 -14.68 1.30 -7.25
CA VAL A 259 -15.85 0.51 -7.65
C VAL A 259 -17.10 1.34 -7.41
N GLY A 260 -17.75 1.74 -8.49
CA GLY A 260 -18.98 2.52 -8.44
C GLY A 260 -19.30 3.15 -9.78
N GLY A 261 -19.79 4.39 -9.75
CA GLY A 261 -20.16 5.12 -10.96
C GLY A 261 -19.97 6.62 -10.79
N GLU A 262 -20.45 7.37 -11.77
CA GLU A 262 -20.40 8.82 -11.76
C GLU A 262 -21.80 9.41 -11.89
N ILE A 263 -22.04 10.50 -11.18
CA ILE A 263 -23.30 11.23 -11.22
C ILE A 263 -23.05 12.59 -11.88
N PRO A 264 -23.81 12.97 -12.91
CA PRO A 264 -23.71 14.29 -13.51
C PRO A 264 -24.35 15.33 -12.58
N ILE A 265 -23.60 16.37 -12.28
CA ILE A 265 -24.08 17.58 -11.60
C ILE A 265 -24.16 18.68 -12.67
N VAL A 266 -25.37 19.15 -12.94
CA VAL A 266 -25.62 20.21 -13.93
C VAL A 266 -25.62 21.55 -13.21
N LEU A 267 -24.67 22.41 -13.57
CA LEU A 267 -24.58 23.80 -13.11
C LEU A 267 -25.15 24.70 -14.22
N SER A 268 -26.31 25.28 -13.97
CA SER A 268 -26.94 26.26 -14.87
C SER A 268 -26.54 27.67 -14.45
N THR A 269 -25.73 28.33 -15.27
CA THR A 269 -25.48 29.79 -15.21
C THR A 269 -26.35 30.46 -16.28
N GLU A 270 -26.67 31.75 -16.15
CA GLU A 270 -27.67 32.45 -16.98
C GLU A 270 -27.54 32.23 -18.51
N ASN A 271 -26.34 31.95 -19.04
CA ASN A 271 -26.10 31.64 -20.46
C ASN A 271 -25.29 30.35 -20.72
N SER A 272 -25.04 29.50 -19.72
CA SER A 272 -24.28 28.25 -19.93
C SER A 272 -24.67 27.13 -18.95
N GLN A 273 -24.76 25.91 -19.47
CA GLN A 273 -24.89 24.70 -18.67
C GLN A 273 -23.54 23.98 -18.65
N THR A 274 -22.93 23.86 -17.47
CA THR A 274 -21.72 23.07 -17.27
C THR A 274 -22.09 21.78 -16.56
N VAL A 275 -21.77 20.64 -17.15
CA VAL A 275 -21.96 19.32 -16.52
C VAL A 275 -20.65 18.88 -15.90
N THR A 276 -20.64 18.62 -14.59
CA THR A 276 -19.49 18.06 -13.87
C THR A 276 -19.85 16.70 -13.31
N TYR A 277 -19.04 15.68 -13.58
CA TYR A 277 -19.26 14.33 -13.08
C TYR A 277 -18.62 14.18 -11.69
N LYS A 278 -19.35 13.55 -10.77
CA LYS A 278 -18.87 13.22 -9.43
C LYS A 278 -18.92 11.72 -9.21
N GLU A 279 -17.76 11.12 -8.94
CA GLU A 279 -17.62 9.71 -8.59
C GLU A 279 -18.37 9.39 -7.29
N PHE A 280 -18.97 8.19 -7.24
CA PHE A 280 -19.47 7.58 -6.02
C PHE A 280 -19.19 6.07 -6.02
N GLY A 281 -19.30 5.43 -4.86
CA GLY A 281 -18.98 4.03 -4.64
C GLY A 281 -17.85 3.85 -3.62
N ILE A 282 -17.09 2.78 -3.76
CA ILE A 282 -15.94 2.44 -2.92
C ILE A 282 -14.67 2.92 -3.61
N LYS A 283 -14.03 3.94 -3.05
CA LYS A 283 -12.73 4.44 -3.47
C LYS A 283 -11.71 4.11 -2.40
N LEU A 284 -10.70 3.35 -2.76
CA LEU A 284 -9.67 2.86 -1.86
C LEU A 284 -8.32 3.22 -2.46
N ASN A 285 -7.53 4.01 -1.74
CA ASN A 285 -6.15 4.27 -2.10
C ASN A 285 -5.24 3.73 -1.00
N VAL A 286 -4.29 2.90 -1.41
CA VAL A 286 -3.41 2.17 -0.51
C VAL A 286 -1.98 2.38 -0.96
N GLY A 287 -1.13 2.81 -0.06
CA GLY A 287 0.30 2.61 -0.15
C GLY A 287 0.74 1.61 0.89
N ALA A 288 1.63 0.67 0.53
CA ALA A 288 2.31 -0.17 1.51
C ALA A 288 3.82 -0.10 1.36
N LYS A 289 4.55 -0.18 2.47
CA LYS A 289 6.01 -0.24 2.51
C LYS A 289 6.46 -1.22 3.58
N VAL A 290 7.31 -2.16 3.21
CA VAL A 290 7.78 -3.24 4.08
C VAL A 290 9.17 -2.91 4.61
N ASN A 291 9.36 -3.04 5.93
CA ASN A 291 10.65 -2.83 6.58
C ASN A 291 11.48 -4.13 6.67
N GLU A 292 12.73 -4.00 7.14
CA GLU A 292 13.63 -5.15 7.31
C GLU A 292 13.12 -6.17 8.35
N SER A 293 12.33 -5.72 9.32
CA SER A 293 11.68 -6.56 10.32
C SER A 293 10.38 -7.22 9.83
N LYS A 294 10.07 -7.13 8.52
CA LYS A 294 8.84 -7.64 7.89
C LYS A 294 7.54 -7.05 8.44
N ARG A 295 7.62 -5.88 9.08
CA ARG A 295 6.44 -5.05 9.36
C ARG A 295 6.08 -4.27 8.11
N ILE A 296 4.79 -4.04 7.96
CA ILE A 296 4.15 -3.45 6.80
C ILE A 296 3.58 -2.13 7.28
N ARG A 297 4.21 -1.02 6.87
CA ARG A 297 3.64 0.31 7.02
C ARG A 297 2.67 0.56 5.89
N ILE A 298 1.47 1.01 6.22
CA ILE A 298 0.39 1.21 5.26
C ILE A 298 -0.16 2.60 5.44
N LEU A 299 -0.34 3.29 4.33
CA LEU A 299 -1.09 4.52 4.25
C LEU A 299 -2.38 4.22 3.49
N LEU A 300 -3.50 4.42 4.17
CA LEU A 300 -4.82 4.00 3.73
C LEU A 300 -5.74 5.22 3.67
N ASN A 301 -6.33 5.45 2.51
CA ASN A 301 -7.38 6.45 2.30
C ASN A 301 -8.59 5.77 1.67
N GLU A 302 -9.61 5.51 2.47
CA GLU A 302 -10.88 4.94 2.03
C GLU A 302 -12.00 5.97 2.01
N GLU A 303 -12.83 5.88 0.97
CA GLU A 303 -14.06 6.62 0.82
C GLU A 303 -15.14 5.65 0.35
N VAL A 304 -16.23 5.55 1.12
CA VAL A 304 -17.42 4.79 0.74
C VAL A 304 -18.56 5.77 0.58
N SER A 305 -19.10 5.84 -0.62
CA SER A 305 -20.20 6.72 -0.96
C SER A 305 -21.34 5.96 -1.61
N SER A 306 -22.56 6.29 -1.21
CA SER A 306 -23.79 5.77 -1.80
C SER A 306 -24.69 6.92 -2.20
N ILE A 307 -25.44 6.75 -3.28
CA ILE A 307 -26.55 7.64 -3.62
C ILE A 307 -27.57 7.55 -2.50
N ASP A 308 -27.97 8.71 -1.97
CA ASP A 308 -29.04 8.81 -0.99
C ASP A 308 -30.33 9.27 -1.67
N LYS A 309 -30.97 10.35 -1.22
CA LYS A 309 -32.19 10.87 -1.83
C LYS A 309 -31.92 12.03 -2.76
N LEU A 310 -32.86 12.28 -3.67
CA LEU A 310 -32.88 13.51 -4.44
C LEU A 310 -33.28 14.66 -3.49
N PHE A 311 -32.41 15.65 -3.37
CA PHE A 311 -32.69 16.91 -2.71
C PHE A 311 -33.60 17.72 -3.64
N ASP A 312 -34.89 17.80 -3.28
CA ASP A 312 -35.85 18.65 -3.99
C ASP A 312 -35.61 20.11 -3.59
N ALA A 313 -34.99 20.87 -4.48
CA ALA A 313 -34.95 22.31 -4.33
C ALA A 313 -36.38 22.85 -4.53
N LYS A 314 -36.76 23.88 -3.76
CA LYS A 314 -38.04 24.59 -3.95
C LYS A 314 -38.05 25.19 -5.37
N GLY A 315 -38.66 24.50 -6.33
CA GLY A 315 -38.59 24.84 -7.75
C GLY A 315 -38.79 23.66 -8.72
N GLY A 316 -38.76 22.41 -8.24
CA GLY A 316 -39.00 21.22 -9.07
C GLY A 316 -37.73 20.57 -9.64
N ASP A 317 -36.57 21.18 -9.41
CA ASP A 317 -35.26 20.58 -9.70
C ASP A 317 -34.84 19.66 -8.54
N SER A 318 -34.51 18.42 -8.86
CA SER A 318 -34.07 17.42 -7.88
C SER A 318 -32.58 17.14 -8.08
N TYR A 319 -31.78 17.32 -7.02
CA TYR A 319 -30.33 17.12 -7.05
C TYR A 319 -29.95 15.84 -6.29
N PRO A 320 -29.14 14.94 -6.86
CA PRO A 320 -28.71 13.74 -6.14
C PRO A 320 -27.82 14.11 -4.94
N SER A 321 -28.20 13.65 -3.75
CA SER A 321 -27.34 13.73 -2.57
C SER A 321 -26.50 12.45 -2.42
N LEU A 322 -25.26 12.63 -1.94
CA LEU A 322 -24.33 11.53 -1.66
C LEU A 322 -24.14 11.41 -0.16
N ARG A 323 -24.35 10.20 0.36
CA ARG A 323 -23.92 9.85 1.72
C ARG A 323 -22.51 9.28 1.62
N THR A 324 -21.55 9.96 2.23
CA THR A 324 -20.13 9.63 2.12
C THR A 324 -19.53 9.37 3.50
N ARG A 325 -18.76 8.30 3.61
CA ARG A 325 -17.96 7.91 4.78
C ARG A 325 -16.49 7.92 4.35
N LYS A 326 -15.63 8.56 5.13
CA LYS A 326 -14.19 8.70 4.81
C LYS A 326 -13.35 8.37 6.02
N ALA A 327 -12.24 7.70 5.78
CA ALA A 327 -11.17 7.57 6.75
C ALA A 327 -9.82 7.64 6.03
N ALA A 328 -8.83 8.13 6.77
CA ALA A 328 -7.46 8.32 6.30
C ALA A 328 -6.54 8.04 7.48
N THR A 329 -5.68 7.03 7.34
CA THR A 329 -4.83 6.60 8.45
C THR A 329 -3.53 5.99 7.96
N THR A 330 -2.53 5.99 8.84
CA THR A 330 -1.24 5.34 8.62
C THR A 330 -1.00 4.37 9.76
N LEU A 331 -0.74 3.11 9.45
CA LEU A 331 -0.62 2.02 10.42
C LEU A 331 0.62 1.17 10.13
N GLU A 332 1.11 0.46 11.14
CA GLU A 332 2.23 -0.47 11.00
C GLU A 332 1.88 -1.84 11.58
N LEU A 333 1.70 -2.82 10.70
CA LEU A 333 1.16 -4.15 11.02
C LEU A 333 2.15 -5.24 10.62
N GLY A 334 2.11 -6.39 11.28
CA GLY A 334 2.78 -7.61 10.85
C GLY A 334 2.02 -8.34 9.74
N ASP A 335 2.67 -9.32 9.12
CA ASP A 335 2.02 -10.22 8.16
C ASP A 335 0.90 -11.04 8.84
N GLY A 336 -0.33 -10.91 8.35
CA GLY A 336 -1.52 -11.54 8.90
C GLY A 336 -2.19 -10.78 10.04
N GLU A 337 -1.65 -9.63 10.45
CA GLU A 337 -2.27 -8.83 11.49
C GLU A 337 -3.45 -7.99 10.96
N SER A 338 -4.45 -7.83 11.80
CA SER A 338 -5.62 -6.99 11.55
C SER A 338 -5.67 -5.83 12.54
N PHE A 339 -6.18 -4.69 12.10
CA PHE A 339 -6.38 -3.52 12.95
C PHE A 339 -7.73 -2.86 12.67
N ILE A 340 -8.43 -2.46 13.73
CA ILE A 340 -9.67 -1.69 13.63
C ILE A 340 -9.29 -0.24 13.34
N LEU A 341 -9.61 0.23 12.14
CA LEU A 341 -9.31 1.60 11.70
C LEU A 341 -10.19 2.62 12.41
N GLY A 342 -11.44 2.23 12.68
CA GLY A 342 -12.43 3.08 13.30
C GLY A 342 -13.75 2.35 13.49
N GLY A 343 -14.61 2.95 14.29
CA GLY A 343 -15.97 2.51 14.47
C GLY A 343 -16.86 3.66 14.90
N LEU A 344 -18.16 3.50 14.68
CA LEU A 344 -19.19 4.45 15.08
C LEU A 344 -20.36 3.67 15.67
N ILE A 345 -20.81 4.08 16.85
CA ILE A 345 -22.08 3.67 17.41
C ILE A 345 -22.91 4.94 17.55
N SER A 346 -24.04 5.00 16.86
CA SER A 346 -24.99 6.11 16.90
C SER A 346 -26.33 5.57 17.35
N ASN A 347 -26.96 6.24 18.32
CA ASN A 347 -28.32 5.94 18.73
C ASN A 347 -29.13 7.23 18.72
N THR A 348 -30.22 7.25 17.95
CA THR A 348 -31.13 8.38 17.85
C THR A 348 -32.49 7.92 18.32
N GLU A 349 -33.02 8.57 19.35
CA GLU A 349 -34.34 8.26 19.92
C GLU A 349 -35.26 9.49 19.80
N ARG A 350 -36.50 9.25 19.39
CA ARG A 350 -37.53 10.26 19.25
C ARG A 350 -38.82 9.74 19.85
N GLU A 351 -39.19 10.31 20.98
CA GLU A 351 -40.48 10.10 21.61
C GLU A 351 -41.43 11.26 21.27
N SER A 352 -42.69 10.93 21.01
CA SER A 352 -43.75 11.90 20.84
C SER A 352 -45.03 11.40 21.49
N LEU A 353 -45.70 12.30 22.21
CA LEU A 353 -46.96 12.00 22.88
C LEU A 353 -48.01 13.02 22.42
N LYS A 354 -49.02 12.54 21.71
CA LYS A 354 -50.23 13.30 21.43
C LYS A 354 -51.29 12.91 22.46
N LYS A 355 -51.96 13.88 23.08
CA LYS A 355 -53.03 13.61 24.05
C LYS A 355 -54.11 14.69 24.01
N ILE A 356 -55.33 14.32 24.38
CA ILE A 356 -56.39 15.30 24.63
C ILE A 356 -56.15 15.94 26.01
N PRO A 357 -56.11 17.28 26.13
CA PRO A 357 -56.00 17.95 27.42
C PRO A 357 -57.07 17.50 28.42
N PHE A 358 -56.75 17.50 29.72
CA PHE A 358 -57.58 17.05 30.85
C PHE A 358 -57.79 15.52 30.91
N ILE A 359 -58.40 14.91 29.89
CA ILE A 359 -58.78 13.48 29.95
C ILE A 359 -57.63 12.52 29.65
N GLY A 360 -56.62 12.95 28.89
CA GLY A 360 -55.41 12.18 28.63
C GLY A 360 -54.47 12.01 29.85
N ASP A 361 -54.66 12.84 30.89
CA ASP A 361 -53.84 12.82 32.11
C ASP A 361 -54.43 11.91 33.22
N ILE A 362 -55.64 11.37 33.02
CA ILE A 362 -56.26 10.46 34.00
C ILE A 362 -55.47 9.14 34.04
N PRO A 363 -54.99 8.69 35.20
CA PRO A 363 -54.32 7.40 35.32
C PRO A 363 -55.21 6.27 34.80
N ILE A 364 -54.62 5.32 34.06
CA ILE A 364 -55.28 4.15 33.45
C ILE A 364 -56.26 4.54 32.33
N LEU A 365 -57.28 5.38 32.60
CA LEU A 365 -58.31 5.76 31.63
C LEU A 365 -57.80 6.72 30.54
N GLY A 366 -56.79 7.53 30.84
CA GLY A 366 -56.15 8.43 29.87
C GLY A 366 -55.40 7.70 28.75
N ALA A 367 -55.13 6.40 28.89
CA ALA A 367 -54.55 5.57 27.83
C ALA A 367 -55.43 5.51 26.57
N PHE A 368 -56.75 5.62 26.72
CA PHE A 368 -57.68 5.69 25.59
C PHE A 368 -57.69 7.05 24.88
N PHE A 369 -57.08 8.09 25.48
CA PHE A 369 -57.10 9.48 24.99
C PHE A 369 -55.70 10.03 24.66
N ARG A 370 -54.73 9.14 24.50
CA ARG A 370 -53.36 9.47 24.13
C ARG A 370 -52.85 8.52 23.04
N ASN A 371 -51.87 9.01 22.29
CA ASN A 371 -51.11 8.29 21.30
C ASN A 371 -49.62 8.53 21.59
N ALA A 372 -48.92 7.47 21.98
CA ALA A 372 -47.49 7.47 22.24
C ALA A 372 -46.77 6.84 21.05
N HIS A 373 -45.81 7.57 20.51
CA HIS A 373 -45.01 7.14 19.37
C HIS A 373 -43.52 7.29 19.73
N THR A 374 -42.81 6.17 19.66
CA THR A 374 -41.36 6.07 19.93
C THR A 374 -40.68 5.55 18.67
N GLU A 375 -39.66 6.26 18.23
CA GLU A 375 -38.79 5.88 17.11
C GLU A 375 -37.35 5.81 17.62
N GLN A 376 -36.70 4.66 17.49
CA GLN A 376 -35.31 4.43 17.85
C GLN A 376 -34.52 3.96 16.63
N ARG A 377 -33.41 4.64 16.34
CA ARG A 377 -32.51 4.30 15.25
C ARG A 377 -31.10 4.11 15.79
N GLN A 378 -30.64 2.87 15.78
CA GLN A 378 -29.28 2.48 16.17
C GLN A 378 -28.46 2.15 14.93
N THR A 379 -27.26 2.71 14.82
CA THR A 379 -26.29 2.44 13.75
C THR A 379 -24.97 2.04 14.37
N GLU A 380 -24.45 0.88 13.99
CA GLU A 380 -23.16 0.35 14.40
C GLU A 380 -22.29 0.16 13.15
N LEU A 381 -21.10 0.75 13.13
CA LEU A 381 -20.14 0.66 12.04
C LEU A 381 -18.79 0.25 12.61
N VAL A 382 -18.13 -0.71 11.96
CA VAL A 382 -16.74 -1.10 12.23
C VAL A 382 -15.99 -1.22 10.91
N VAL A 383 -14.79 -0.66 10.88
CA VAL A 383 -13.87 -0.73 9.74
C VAL A 383 -12.57 -1.41 10.18
N ILE A 384 -12.18 -2.47 9.47
CA ILE A 384 -11.03 -3.32 9.81
C ILE A 384 -10.13 -3.42 8.58
N ALA A 385 -8.83 -3.18 8.73
CA ALA A 385 -7.85 -3.53 7.71
C ALA A 385 -7.05 -4.76 8.16
N THR A 386 -6.80 -5.68 7.23
CA THR A 386 -5.95 -6.87 7.42
C THR A 386 -4.96 -6.92 6.29
N VAL A 387 -3.69 -7.23 6.60
CA VAL A 387 -2.63 -7.21 5.60
C VAL A 387 -1.80 -8.47 5.56
N ASN A 388 -1.35 -8.82 4.37
CA ASN A 388 -0.58 -10.03 4.15
C ASN A 388 0.58 -9.78 3.17
N LEU A 389 1.72 -10.42 3.43
CA LEU A 389 2.78 -10.55 2.43
C LEU A 389 2.41 -11.66 1.46
N VAL A 390 2.18 -11.31 0.21
CA VAL A 390 1.74 -12.24 -0.82
C VAL A 390 2.85 -12.50 -1.84
N LYS A 391 2.80 -13.69 -2.43
CA LYS A 391 3.68 -14.08 -3.54
C LYS A 391 2.85 -14.20 -4.81
N PRO A 392 3.40 -13.81 -5.98
CA PRO A 392 2.74 -14.05 -7.25
C PRO A 392 2.45 -15.54 -7.43
N VAL A 393 1.24 -15.86 -7.88
CA VAL A 393 0.80 -17.23 -8.21
C VAL A 393 0.92 -17.46 -9.72
N SER A 394 1.09 -18.72 -10.12
CA SER A 394 1.17 -19.07 -11.54
C SER A 394 -0.21 -18.94 -12.20
N LYS A 395 -0.26 -18.60 -13.50
CA LYS A 395 -1.53 -18.39 -14.24
C LYS A 395 -2.47 -19.62 -14.16
N GLN A 396 -1.90 -20.81 -14.03
CA GLN A 396 -2.63 -22.08 -13.91
C GLN A 396 -3.38 -22.22 -12.58
N GLU A 397 -3.01 -21.46 -11.56
CA GLU A 397 -3.64 -21.43 -10.23
C GLU A 397 -4.66 -20.29 -10.11
N VAL A 398 -4.74 -19.40 -11.11
CA VAL A 398 -5.72 -18.32 -11.18
C VAL A 398 -7.01 -18.86 -11.81
N GLU A 399 -7.96 -19.25 -10.97
CA GLU A 399 -9.33 -19.49 -11.41
C GLU A 399 -9.97 -18.14 -11.78
N LEU A 400 -10.85 -18.07 -12.78
CA LEU A 400 -11.63 -16.84 -13.05
C LEU A 400 -13.07 -17.09 -12.64
N PRO A 401 -13.80 -16.09 -12.11
CA PRO A 401 -15.23 -16.24 -11.89
C PRO A 401 -15.90 -16.46 -13.25
N GLY A 402 -16.27 -17.70 -13.52
CA GLY A 402 -16.99 -18.08 -14.73
C GLY A 402 -18.44 -17.62 -14.66
N PHE A 403 -18.97 -17.14 -15.78
CA PHE A 403 -20.41 -16.93 -15.92
C PHE A 403 -21.13 -18.29 -15.89
N MET A 404 -21.70 -18.65 -14.74
CA MET A 404 -22.50 -19.87 -14.61
C MET A 404 -23.94 -19.57 -15.02
N GLN A 405 -24.30 -19.91 -16.26
CA GLN A 405 -25.68 -19.85 -16.74
C GLN A 405 -26.56 -20.75 -15.88
N THR A 406 -27.60 -20.19 -15.23
CA THR A 406 -28.63 -21.00 -14.57
C THR A 406 -29.42 -21.76 -15.62
N SER A 407 -29.59 -23.07 -15.43
CA SER A 407 -30.38 -23.86 -16.37
C SER A 407 -31.87 -23.48 -16.27
N THR A 408 -32.63 -23.65 -17.37
CA THR A 408 -34.07 -23.35 -17.38
C THR A 408 -34.84 -24.18 -16.35
N LEU A 409 -34.41 -25.41 -16.08
CA LEU A 409 -35.01 -26.28 -15.07
C LEU A 409 -34.75 -25.78 -13.64
N GLU A 410 -33.55 -25.25 -13.37
CA GLU A 410 -33.22 -24.65 -12.06
C GLU A 410 -34.12 -23.47 -11.71
N ARG A 411 -34.43 -22.62 -12.71
CA ARG A 411 -35.38 -21.51 -12.54
C ARG A 411 -36.82 -22.01 -12.41
N LEU A 412 -37.20 -23.03 -13.18
CA LEU A 412 -38.55 -23.58 -13.18
C LEU A 412 -38.93 -24.24 -11.84
N PHE A 413 -37.98 -24.94 -11.21
CA PHE A 413 -38.20 -25.68 -9.96
C PHE A 413 -37.69 -24.95 -8.72
N ASN A 414 -37.32 -23.67 -8.83
CA ASN A 414 -36.82 -22.84 -7.72
C ASN A 414 -35.62 -23.45 -6.95
N PHE A 415 -34.75 -24.19 -7.65
CA PHE A 415 -33.49 -24.68 -7.09
C PHE A 415 -32.39 -23.61 -7.03
N THR A 416 -32.74 -22.36 -7.38
CA THR A 416 -31.87 -21.20 -7.40
C THR A 416 -31.21 -20.95 -6.04
N HIS A 417 -31.97 -21.10 -4.94
CA HIS A 417 -31.51 -20.79 -3.58
C HIS A 417 -30.39 -21.74 -3.09
N ILE A 418 -30.50 -23.05 -3.37
CA ILE A 418 -29.49 -24.05 -2.94
C ILE A 418 -28.19 -23.86 -3.72
N MET A 419 -28.28 -23.56 -5.02
CA MET A 419 -27.11 -23.35 -5.86
C MET A 419 -26.43 -22.00 -5.60
N GLU A 420 -27.18 -20.98 -5.17
CA GLU A 420 -26.64 -19.65 -4.82
C GLU A 420 -25.66 -19.69 -3.66
N ILE A 421 -25.98 -20.44 -2.60
CA ILE A 421 -25.07 -20.67 -1.45
C ILE A 421 -23.77 -21.33 -1.92
N LYS A 422 -23.86 -22.31 -2.82
CA LYS A 422 -22.68 -22.97 -3.39
C LYS A 422 -21.85 -22.01 -4.24
N ARG A 423 -22.49 -21.13 -5.02
CA ARG A 423 -21.82 -20.10 -5.83
C ARG A 423 -21.08 -19.07 -4.96
N GLU A 424 -21.72 -18.57 -3.92
CA GLU A 424 -21.11 -17.62 -2.98
C GLU A 424 -19.89 -18.25 -2.28
N LYS A 425 -19.99 -19.52 -1.88
CA LYS A 425 -18.88 -20.26 -1.29
C LYS A 425 -17.69 -20.40 -2.25
N MET A 426 -17.94 -20.73 -3.53
CA MET A 426 -16.89 -20.80 -4.54
C MET A 426 -16.25 -19.43 -4.82
N ALA A 427 -17.04 -18.36 -4.89
CA ALA A 427 -16.51 -17.00 -5.08
C ALA A 427 -15.63 -16.53 -3.91
N LYS A 428 -16.06 -16.80 -2.66
CA LYS A 428 -15.25 -16.53 -1.46
C LYS A 428 -13.97 -17.36 -1.44
N GLU A 429 -14.05 -18.63 -1.82
CA GLU A 429 -12.89 -19.51 -1.89
C GLU A 429 -11.91 -19.08 -3.00
N PHE A 430 -12.41 -18.59 -4.13
CA PHE A 430 -11.61 -17.98 -5.17
C PHE A 430 -10.88 -16.72 -4.68
N MET A 431 -11.58 -15.78 -4.06
CA MET A 431 -10.96 -14.56 -3.49
C MET A 431 -9.88 -14.90 -2.46
N ARG A 432 -10.03 -16.02 -1.74
CA ARG A 432 -9.00 -16.53 -0.82
C ARG A 432 -7.82 -17.16 -1.58
N LYS A 433 -8.07 -17.97 -2.61
CA LYS A 433 -7.03 -18.75 -3.32
C LYS A 433 -6.27 -17.98 -4.41
N GLY A 434 -6.83 -16.91 -4.98
CA GLY A 434 -6.27 -16.16 -6.10
C GLY A 434 -4.97 -15.38 -5.82
N GLY A 435 -4.20 -15.76 -4.79
CA GLY A 435 -2.97 -15.10 -4.39
C GLY A 435 -3.18 -13.88 -3.48
N PHE A 436 -4.41 -13.64 -3.02
CA PHE A 436 -4.72 -12.49 -2.17
C PHE A 436 -4.56 -12.78 -0.67
N ILE A 437 -4.76 -14.01 -0.20
CA ILE A 437 -4.60 -14.35 1.22
C ILE A 437 -4.02 -15.77 1.29
N LYS A 438 -2.97 -15.99 2.10
CA LYS A 438 -2.50 -17.34 2.41
C LYS A 438 -3.00 -17.79 3.77
#